data_AF-A0A1E4K9G0-F1
#
_entry.id   AF-A0A1E4K9G0-F1
#
_cell.length_a   1.000
_cell.length_b   1.000
_cell.length_c   1.000
_cell.angle_alpha   90.00
_cell.angle_beta   90.00
_cell.angle_gamma   90.00
#
_symmetry.space_group_name_H-M   'P 1'
#
loop_
_entity.id
_entity.type
_entity.pdbx_description
1 polymer ?
#
loop_
_entity_poly.entity_id
_entity_poly.type
_entity_poly.pdbx_seq_one_letter_code
_entity_poly.pdbx_strand_id
1 'polypeptide(L)'
;MTLPTPASFNPELSSERLQQVADWLLEELFATQDDLVRGTDNAYTQGTTTFGRQHQRILAEWQSKEHPWLGMLNTSYAMVFTIGGVPCRFSNDNPDNPSKDAVLGMNPYQSSFAGFAQDGEPAKYCFVVDRGFEGLADPYVALDGYSSDGVHLCRWTSDSVRAFRSENAERPASVEIKKAPLGPKQPPRDFDQDDAAANDDPLDSP
;
A
#
# COMPACT_ATOMS: atom_id res chain seq x y z
N MET A 1 21.73 3.41 -3.18
CA MET A 1 22.52 2.91 -2.04
C MET A 1 21.64 1.94 -1.28
N THR A 2 22.16 0.77 -0.91
CA THR A 2 21.39 -0.23 -0.17
C THR A 2 21.33 0.19 1.29
N LEU A 3 20.12 0.30 1.85
CA LEU A 3 19.96 0.63 3.27
C LEU A 3 20.35 -0.58 4.14
N PRO A 4 20.91 -0.36 5.34
CA PRO A 4 21.14 -1.42 6.31
C PRO A 4 19.82 -2.10 6.74
N THR A 5 19.94 -3.32 7.27
CA THR A 5 18.79 -4.04 7.82
C THR A 5 18.40 -3.50 9.20
N PRO A 6 17.12 -3.47 9.59
CA PRO A 6 16.69 -3.05 10.93
C PRO A 6 17.39 -3.80 12.07
N ALA A 7 17.71 -5.08 11.86
CA ALA A 7 18.46 -5.91 12.80
C ALA A 7 19.87 -5.38 13.15
N SER A 8 20.46 -4.51 12.31
CA SER A 8 21.76 -3.88 12.64
C SER A 8 21.64 -2.78 13.69
N PHE A 9 20.44 -2.26 13.91
CA PHE A 9 20.13 -1.24 14.93
C PHE A 9 19.46 -1.86 16.15
N ASN A 10 18.56 -2.84 15.93
CA ASN A 10 17.89 -3.52 17.01
C ASN A 10 17.74 -5.02 16.71
N PRO A 11 18.41 -5.93 17.45
CA PRO A 11 18.40 -7.36 17.17
C PRO A 11 17.02 -8.01 17.37
N GLU A 12 16.11 -7.37 18.11
CA GLU A 12 14.73 -7.86 18.25
C GLU A 12 13.96 -7.79 16.92
N LEU A 13 14.39 -6.95 15.97
CA LEU A 13 13.88 -6.87 14.59
C LEU A 13 14.57 -7.88 13.66
N SER A 14 14.71 -9.12 14.13
CA SER A 14 15.26 -10.24 13.36
C SER A 14 14.40 -10.57 12.14
N SER A 15 15.03 -10.96 11.02
CA SER A 15 14.30 -11.32 9.79
C SER A 15 13.21 -12.37 9.97
N GLU A 16 13.38 -13.34 10.87
CA GLU A 16 12.35 -14.35 11.19
C GLU A 16 11.05 -13.70 11.69
N ARG A 17 11.13 -12.82 12.68
CA ARG A 17 9.96 -12.12 13.24
C ARG A 17 9.37 -11.13 12.25
N LEU A 18 10.21 -10.46 11.46
CA LEU A 18 9.74 -9.55 10.42
C LEU A 18 8.99 -10.30 9.31
N GLN A 19 9.50 -11.47 8.91
CA GLN A 19 8.85 -12.35 7.95
C GLN A 19 7.52 -12.87 8.49
N GLN A 20 7.48 -13.31 9.75
CA GLN A 20 6.24 -13.80 10.35
C GLN A 20 5.12 -12.74 10.34
N VAL A 21 5.44 -11.47 10.64
CA VAL A 21 4.48 -10.36 10.55
C VAL A 21 4.10 -10.07 9.11
N ALA A 22 5.06 -10.10 8.18
CA ALA A 22 4.80 -9.92 6.76
C ALA A 22 3.84 -11.00 6.21
N ASP A 23 4.03 -12.25 6.60
CA ASP A 23 3.19 -13.37 6.19
C ASP A 23 1.74 -13.14 6.62
N TRP A 24 1.49 -12.74 7.87
CA TRP A 24 0.14 -12.38 8.33
C TRP A 24 -0.50 -11.27 7.51
N LEU A 25 0.28 -10.24 7.15
CA LEU A 25 -0.21 -9.11 6.38
C LEU A 25 -0.53 -9.49 4.93
N LEU A 26 0.30 -10.35 4.33
CA LEU A 26 0.14 -10.83 2.95
C LEU A 26 -0.99 -11.86 2.85
N GLU A 27 -1.11 -12.78 3.81
CA GLU A 27 -2.22 -13.74 3.91
C GLU A 27 -3.58 -13.01 3.82
N GLU A 28 -3.77 -11.96 4.62
CA GLU A 28 -5.02 -11.20 4.63
C GLU A 28 -5.20 -10.34 3.38
N LEU A 29 -4.11 -9.88 2.76
CA LEU A 29 -4.17 -9.19 1.47
C LEU A 29 -4.71 -10.13 0.39
N PHE A 30 -4.11 -11.32 0.25
CA PHE A 30 -4.50 -12.30 -0.75
C PHE A 30 -5.92 -12.82 -0.51
N ALA A 31 -6.27 -13.16 0.73
CA ALA A 31 -7.63 -13.59 1.08
C ALA A 31 -8.67 -12.51 0.73
N THR A 32 -8.35 -11.23 0.92
CA THR A 32 -9.26 -10.14 0.53
C THR A 32 -9.40 -10.02 -0.99
N GLN A 33 -8.31 -10.19 -1.74
CA GLN A 33 -8.35 -10.17 -3.20
C GLN A 33 -9.20 -11.31 -3.77
N ASP A 34 -9.16 -12.48 -3.14
CA ASP A 34 -9.97 -13.64 -3.53
C ASP A 34 -11.46 -13.46 -3.16
N ASP A 35 -11.76 -12.81 -2.02
CA ASP A 35 -13.14 -12.62 -1.55
C ASP A 35 -13.89 -11.47 -2.27
N LEU A 36 -13.19 -10.39 -2.62
CA LEU A 36 -13.79 -9.16 -3.15
C LEU A 36 -13.66 -9.06 -4.68
N VAL A 37 -14.37 -9.97 -5.35
CA VAL A 37 -14.36 -10.14 -6.81
C VAL A 37 -15.66 -9.71 -7.50
N ARG A 38 -16.63 -9.15 -6.77
CA ARG A 38 -17.92 -8.73 -7.35
C ARG A 38 -17.76 -7.42 -8.12
N GLY A 39 -18.60 -7.20 -9.12
CA GLY A 39 -18.60 -5.94 -9.88
C GLY A 39 -18.96 -4.67 -9.08
N THR A 40 -19.43 -4.83 -7.85
CA THR A 40 -19.67 -3.72 -6.90
C THR A 40 -18.46 -3.42 -6.01
N ASP A 41 -17.44 -4.28 -6.03
CA ASP A 41 -16.19 -4.06 -5.31
C ASP A 41 -15.32 -3.09 -6.10
N ASN A 42 -14.72 -2.16 -5.38
CA ASN A 42 -13.82 -1.14 -5.92
C ASN A 42 -12.57 -1.00 -5.02
N ALA A 43 -11.62 -0.18 -5.48
CA ALA A 43 -10.37 0.06 -4.76
C ALA A 43 -10.57 0.52 -3.31
N TYR A 44 -11.62 1.28 -3.01
CA TYR A 44 -11.92 1.72 -1.65
C TYR A 44 -12.39 0.55 -0.76
N THR A 45 -13.35 -0.25 -1.23
CA THR A 45 -13.86 -1.41 -0.49
C THR A 45 -12.78 -2.48 -0.26
N GLN A 46 -11.95 -2.73 -1.27
CA GLN A 46 -10.81 -3.63 -1.18
C GLN A 46 -9.76 -3.07 -0.21
N GLY A 47 -9.40 -1.80 -0.38
CA GLY A 47 -8.52 -1.04 0.51
C GLY A 47 -8.89 -1.19 1.99
N THR A 48 -10.14 -0.84 2.30
CA THR A 48 -10.67 -0.78 3.66
C THR A 48 -10.79 -2.18 4.27
N THR A 49 -11.28 -3.16 3.50
CA THR A 49 -11.45 -4.54 3.99
C THR A 49 -10.10 -5.19 4.28
N THR A 50 -9.12 -5.06 3.37
CA THR A 50 -7.77 -5.60 3.59
C THR A 50 -7.16 -5.01 4.86
N PHE A 51 -7.21 -3.69 5.03
CA PHE A 51 -6.64 -3.05 6.21
C PHE A 51 -7.33 -3.52 7.50
N GLY A 52 -8.67 -3.60 7.50
CA GLY A 52 -9.43 -4.10 8.64
C GLY A 52 -9.07 -5.54 9.01
N ARG A 53 -8.90 -6.42 8.02
CA ARG A 53 -8.50 -7.82 8.22
C ARG A 53 -7.08 -7.95 8.76
N GLN A 54 -6.11 -7.26 8.16
CA GLN A 54 -4.74 -7.19 8.64
C GLN A 54 -4.65 -6.72 10.10
N HIS A 55 -5.42 -5.68 10.44
CA HIS A 55 -5.52 -5.20 11.82
C HIS A 55 -6.04 -6.28 12.76
N GLN A 56 -7.15 -6.95 12.41
CA GLN A 56 -7.71 -8.03 13.24
C GLN A 56 -6.78 -9.24 13.35
N ARG A 57 -6.04 -9.56 12.28
CA ARG A 57 -5.05 -10.63 12.26
C ARG A 57 -3.94 -10.40 13.29
N ILE A 58 -3.31 -9.22 13.29
CA ILE A 58 -2.28 -8.88 14.31
C ILE A 58 -2.88 -8.91 15.72
N LEU A 59 -4.11 -8.42 15.90
CA LEU A 59 -4.77 -8.45 17.20
C LEU A 59 -4.99 -9.88 17.69
N ALA A 60 -5.41 -10.79 16.81
CA ALA A 60 -5.61 -12.20 17.13
C ALA A 60 -4.29 -12.90 17.51
N GLU A 61 -3.21 -12.67 16.77
CA GLU A 61 -1.88 -13.22 17.07
C GLU A 61 -1.33 -12.69 18.40
N TRP A 62 -1.56 -11.42 18.73
CA TRP A 62 -1.23 -10.91 20.06
C TRP A 62 -2.09 -11.53 21.17
N GLN A 63 -3.36 -11.82 20.90
CA GLN A 63 -4.28 -12.43 21.88
C GLN A 63 -4.01 -13.91 22.10
N SER A 64 -3.49 -14.65 21.11
CA SER A 64 -3.16 -16.07 21.23
C SER A 64 -2.05 -16.31 22.26
N LYS A 65 -1.18 -15.32 22.48
CA LYS A 65 0.01 -15.40 23.35
C LYS A 65 1.04 -16.44 22.91
N GLU A 66 0.94 -16.91 21.66
CA GLU A 66 1.89 -17.87 21.08
C GLU A 66 3.23 -17.22 20.70
N HIS A 67 3.25 -15.89 20.58
CA HIS A 67 4.43 -15.09 20.22
C HIS A 67 4.88 -14.22 21.39
N PRO A 68 5.81 -14.68 22.26
CA PRO A 68 6.24 -13.92 23.44
C PRO A 68 6.87 -12.55 23.12
N TRP A 69 7.40 -12.40 21.90
CA TRP A 69 8.00 -11.17 21.41
C TRP A 69 6.97 -10.13 20.92
N LEU A 70 5.71 -10.53 20.69
CA LEU A 70 4.67 -9.66 20.16
C LEU A 70 3.93 -8.95 21.30
N GLY A 71 4.05 -7.62 21.35
CA GLY A 71 3.31 -6.78 22.28
C GLY A 71 2.35 -5.81 21.60
N MET A 72 1.59 -5.08 22.39
CA MET A 72 0.57 -4.14 21.90
C MET A 72 0.54 -2.88 22.77
N LEU A 73 0.69 -1.72 22.13
CA LEU A 73 0.61 -0.40 22.78
C LEU A 73 -0.70 0.32 22.46
N ASN A 74 -1.25 0.10 21.27
CA ASN A 74 -2.52 0.67 20.85
C ASN A 74 -3.26 -0.28 19.90
N THR A 75 -4.52 -0.58 20.22
CA THR A 75 -5.40 -1.48 19.45
C THR A 75 -6.43 -0.76 18.58
N SER A 76 -6.40 0.58 18.52
CA SER A 76 -7.26 1.33 17.59
C SER A 76 -6.75 1.19 16.16
N TYR A 77 -7.49 1.74 15.18
CA TYR A 77 -7.03 1.78 13.78
C TYR A 77 -5.72 2.55 13.57
N ALA A 78 -5.25 3.32 14.55
CA ALA A 78 -3.88 3.82 14.61
C ALA A 78 -2.96 2.84 15.35
N MET A 79 -3.07 1.54 15.03
CA MET A 79 -2.46 0.44 15.79
C MET A 79 -0.96 0.63 15.93
N VAL A 80 -0.46 0.36 17.14
CA VAL A 80 0.96 0.28 17.44
C VAL A 80 1.19 -1.00 18.21
N PHE A 81 1.82 -1.97 17.55
CA PHE A 81 2.28 -3.22 18.16
C PHE A 81 3.77 -3.14 18.41
N THR A 82 4.32 -4.09 19.17
CA THR A 82 5.76 -4.16 19.41
C THR A 82 6.35 -5.49 19.01
N ILE A 83 7.58 -5.46 18.52
CA ILE A 83 8.40 -6.64 18.26
C ILE A 83 9.59 -6.57 19.22
N GLY A 84 9.62 -7.43 20.23
CA GLY A 84 10.64 -7.40 21.29
C GLY A 84 10.70 -6.06 22.02
N GLY A 85 9.56 -5.38 22.16
CA GLY A 85 9.48 -4.04 22.76
C GLY A 85 9.70 -2.87 21.79
N VAL A 86 10.10 -3.12 20.54
CA VAL A 86 10.26 -2.06 19.53
C VAL A 86 8.91 -1.71 18.90
N PRO A 87 8.43 -0.46 18.97
CA PRO A 87 7.13 -0.07 18.42
C PRO A 87 7.11 -0.02 16.90
N CYS A 88 6.15 -0.73 16.31
CA CYS A 88 5.91 -0.80 14.87
C CYS A 88 4.47 -0.41 14.54
N ARG A 89 4.31 0.21 13.37
CA ARG A 89 3.01 0.43 12.71
C ARG A 89 2.97 -0.38 11.42
N PHE A 90 1.80 -0.45 10.80
CA PHE A 90 1.70 -0.92 9.41
C PHE A 90 0.80 -0.02 8.57
N SER A 91 1.01 -0.04 7.26
CA SER A 91 0.25 0.71 6.27
C SER A 91 0.25 -0.04 4.93
N ASN A 92 -0.85 0.06 4.19
CA ASN A 92 -0.88 -0.36 2.78
C ASN A 92 -0.47 0.85 1.92
N ASP A 93 0.74 0.90 1.39
CA ASP A 93 1.26 2.07 0.66
C ASP A 93 2.41 1.64 -0.26
N ASN A 94 2.98 2.59 -1.01
CA ASN A 94 4.21 2.36 -1.75
C ASN A 94 5.43 2.63 -0.85
N PRO A 95 6.31 1.65 -0.58
CA PRO A 95 7.50 1.86 0.24
C PRO A 95 8.52 2.81 -0.42
N ASP A 96 8.59 2.86 -1.74
CA ASP A 96 9.51 3.76 -2.47
C ASP A 96 8.97 5.19 -2.59
N ASN A 97 7.66 5.37 -2.42
CA ASN A 97 7.02 6.69 -2.45
C ASN A 97 5.81 6.75 -1.48
N PRO A 98 6.05 6.71 -0.16
CA PRO A 98 4.98 6.67 0.82
C PRO A 98 4.20 7.99 0.84
N SER A 99 2.88 7.86 0.96
CA SER A 99 1.93 8.97 0.94
C SER A 99 1.10 9.07 2.22
N LYS A 100 1.03 7.99 3.00
CA LYS A 100 0.17 7.89 4.17
C LYS A 100 0.86 8.37 5.44
N ASP A 101 0.10 9.07 6.28
CA ASP A 101 0.54 9.52 7.60
C ASP A 101 1.05 8.37 8.49
N ALA A 102 0.53 7.16 8.31
CA ALA A 102 1.02 5.99 9.01
C ALA A 102 2.52 5.71 8.77
N VAL A 103 3.02 6.05 7.58
CA VAL A 103 4.42 5.91 7.18
C VAL A 103 5.20 7.20 7.44
N LEU A 104 4.61 8.36 7.13
CA LEU A 104 5.30 9.66 7.18
C LEU A 104 5.30 10.30 8.57
N GLY A 105 4.20 10.22 9.31
CA GLY A 105 4.01 10.86 10.60
C GLY A 105 4.64 10.08 11.76
N MET A 106 4.91 10.78 12.87
CA MET A 106 5.32 10.18 14.14
C MET A 106 4.10 10.01 15.04
N ASN A 107 3.81 8.77 15.45
CA ASN A 107 2.72 8.49 16.37
C ASN A 107 3.17 8.72 17.83
N PRO A 108 2.30 9.19 18.76
CA PRO A 108 2.68 9.43 20.16
C PRO A 108 3.40 8.25 20.86
N TYR A 109 3.01 7.00 20.59
CA TYR A 109 3.68 5.82 21.15
C TYR A 109 5.09 5.64 20.58
N GLN A 110 5.30 6.00 19.30
CA GLN A 110 6.61 6.01 18.67
C GLN A 110 7.44 7.21 19.13
N SER A 111 6.83 8.37 19.39
CA SER A 111 7.51 9.53 19.98
C SER A 111 8.07 9.23 21.37
N SER A 112 7.34 8.48 22.21
CA SER A 112 7.85 8.03 23.51
C SER A 112 9.07 7.11 23.37
N PHE A 113 9.11 6.27 22.33
CA PHE A 113 10.26 5.44 22.02
C PHE A 113 11.43 6.24 21.43
N ALA A 114 11.15 7.22 20.58
CA ALA A 114 12.13 8.10 19.98
C ALA A 114 13.01 8.83 21.01
N GLY A 115 12.48 9.11 22.20
CA GLY A 115 13.25 9.70 23.30
C GLY A 115 14.40 8.82 23.82
N PHE A 116 14.45 7.54 23.42
CA PHE A 116 15.53 6.60 23.75
C PHE A 116 16.46 6.30 22.58
N ALA A 117 16.13 6.74 21.36
CA ALA A 117 16.96 6.55 20.18
C ALA A 117 18.14 7.54 20.18
N GLN A 118 19.32 7.07 19.79
CA GLN A 118 20.49 7.93 19.64
C GLN A 118 20.49 8.63 18.27
N ASP A 119 21.32 9.66 18.13
CA ASP A 119 21.54 10.33 16.85
C ASP A 119 22.01 9.31 15.80
N GLY A 120 21.27 9.24 14.68
CA GLY A 120 21.55 8.29 13.60
C GLY A 120 20.93 6.90 13.78
N GLU A 121 20.14 6.67 14.84
CA GLU A 121 19.32 5.46 15.00
C GLU A 121 17.88 5.68 14.50
N PRO A 122 17.20 4.63 14.01
CA PRO A 122 15.80 4.75 13.67
C PRO A 122 14.92 4.89 14.93
N ALA A 123 14.16 5.97 14.95
CA ALA A 123 13.19 6.32 16.00
C ALA A 123 11.78 5.80 15.69
N LYS A 124 11.53 5.40 14.44
CA LYS A 124 10.20 4.98 13.97
C LYS A 124 10.32 3.82 12.99
N TYR A 125 9.51 2.79 13.19
CA TYR A 125 9.42 1.65 12.27
C TYR A 125 7.99 1.47 11.73
N CYS A 126 7.86 1.25 10.43
CA CYS A 126 6.57 1.01 9.79
C CYS A 126 6.66 -0.09 8.74
N PHE A 127 5.80 -1.10 8.87
CA PHE A 127 5.58 -2.09 7.83
C PHE A 127 4.75 -1.46 6.71
N VAL A 128 5.31 -1.41 5.50
CA VAL A 128 4.64 -0.91 4.30
C VAL A 128 4.30 -2.11 3.42
N VAL A 129 3.01 -2.40 3.29
CA VAL A 129 2.48 -3.45 2.43
C VAL A 129 2.27 -2.88 1.04
N ASP A 130 3.17 -3.24 0.13
CA ASP A 130 3.03 -2.98 -1.30
C ASP A 130 2.10 -4.03 -1.90
N ARG A 131 1.02 -3.59 -2.53
CA ARG A 131 -0.01 -4.48 -3.11
C ARG A 131 0.33 -4.97 -4.51
N GLY A 132 1.51 -4.62 -5.02
CA GLY A 132 1.84 -4.76 -6.42
C GLY A 132 1.02 -3.82 -7.30
N PHE A 133 1.39 -3.78 -8.58
CA PHE A 133 0.66 -3.03 -9.59
C PHE A 133 -0.11 -4.01 -10.47
N GLU A 134 -1.44 -4.10 -10.32
CA GLU A 134 -2.35 -4.82 -11.24
C GLU A 134 -1.83 -6.18 -11.78
N GLY A 135 -1.18 -6.98 -10.94
CA GLY A 135 -0.62 -8.28 -11.33
C GLY A 135 0.71 -8.25 -12.12
N LEU A 136 1.30 -7.07 -12.34
CA LEU A 136 2.63 -6.89 -12.92
C LEU A 136 3.77 -7.06 -11.90
N ALA A 137 3.48 -6.82 -10.63
CA ALA A 137 4.42 -7.01 -9.53
C ALA A 137 3.75 -7.83 -8.42
N ASP A 138 4.50 -8.78 -7.86
CA ASP A 138 4.03 -9.57 -6.73
C ASP A 138 3.99 -8.67 -5.47
N PRO A 139 2.92 -8.72 -4.67
CA PRO A 139 2.86 -8.02 -3.39
C PRO A 139 4.01 -8.42 -2.46
N TYR A 140 4.49 -7.46 -1.67
CA TYR A 140 5.52 -7.69 -0.66
C TYR A 140 5.38 -6.70 0.50
N VAL A 141 6.11 -6.94 1.58
CA VAL A 141 6.14 -6.05 2.74
C VAL A 141 7.55 -5.54 2.96
N ALA A 142 7.69 -4.23 3.16
CA ALA A 142 8.93 -3.63 3.64
C ALA A 142 8.78 -3.21 5.11
N LEU A 143 9.79 -3.39 5.94
CA LEU A 143 9.91 -2.66 7.20
C LEU A 143 10.88 -1.50 7.00
N ASP A 144 10.36 -0.28 7.07
CA ASP A 144 11.14 0.95 6.94
C ASP A 144 11.37 1.58 8.32
N GLY A 145 12.63 1.93 8.59
CA GLY A 145 13.04 2.62 9.80
C GLY A 145 13.53 4.03 9.52
N TYR A 146 12.95 5.02 10.20
CA TYR A 146 13.25 6.44 10.03
C TYR A 146 13.82 7.06 11.31
N SER A 147 14.71 8.04 11.18
CA SER A 147 15.12 8.91 12.30
C SER A 147 13.96 9.77 12.81
N SER A 148 14.16 10.47 13.94
CA SER A 148 13.20 11.45 14.46
C SER A 148 12.88 12.57 13.46
N ASP A 149 13.84 12.92 12.61
CA ASP A 149 13.74 13.95 11.57
C ASP A 149 13.20 13.41 10.24
N GLY A 150 12.82 12.13 10.18
CA GLY A 150 12.24 11.50 9.00
C GLY A 150 13.25 11.02 7.96
N VAL A 151 14.54 10.96 8.28
CA VAL A 151 15.55 10.39 7.39
C VAL A 151 15.38 8.87 7.35
N HIS A 152 15.32 8.28 6.15
CA HIS A 152 15.21 6.83 5.98
C HIS A 152 16.56 6.16 6.23
N LEU A 153 16.66 5.36 7.30
CA LEU A 153 17.92 4.82 7.80
C LEU A 153 18.09 3.33 7.54
N CYS A 154 17.01 2.54 7.58
CA CYS A 154 17.10 1.11 7.39
C CYS A 154 15.85 0.56 6.69
N ARG A 155 16.04 -0.52 5.92
CA ARG A 155 14.96 -1.23 5.24
C ARG A 155 15.20 -2.73 5.33
N TRP A 156 14.13 -3.46 5.57
CA TRP A 156 14.07 -4.89 5.30
C TRP A 156 12.89 -5.16 4.37
N THR A 157 13.01 -6.15 3.49
CA THR A 157 11.95 -6.56 2.57
C THR A 157 11.67 -8.04 2.77
N SER A 158 10.39 -8.40 2.81
CA SER A 158 9.96 -9.79 2.85
C SER A 158 10.37 -10.53 1.59
N ASP A 159 10.58 -11.83 1.72
CA ASP A 159 10.57 -12.68 0.53
C ASP A 159 9.18 -12.60 -0.10
N SER A 160 9.10 -12.41 -1.43
CA SER A 160 7.82 -12.36 -2.12
C SER A 160 7.21 -13.76 -2.11
N VAL A 161 6.20 -13.96 -1.26
CA VAL A 161 5.44 -15.21 -1.25
C VAL A 161 4.49 -15.18 -2.45
N ARG A 162 4.98 -15.67 -3.60
CA ARG A 162 4.08 -16.18 -4.63
C ARG A 162 3.39 -17.39 -4.02
N ALA A 163 2.20 -17.22 -3.45
CA ALA A 163 1.29 -18.34 -3.33
C ALA A 163 1.16 -18.91 -4.75
N PHE A 164 1.71 -20.10 -4.97
CA PHE A 164 1.65 -20.77 -6.27
C PHE A 164 0.17 -21.01 -6.60
N ARG A 165 -0.45 -20.05 -7.29
CA ARG A 165 -1.69 -20.28 -8.03
C ARG A 165 -1.32 -21.23 -9.17
N SER A 166 -1.68 -22.49 -9.01
CA SER A 166 -1.75 -23.43 -10.14
C SER A 166 -2.95 -23.04 -11.00
N GLU A 167 -2.85 -21.91 -11.69
CA GLU A 167 -3.78 -21.56 -12.75
C GLU A 167 -3.43 -22.40 -13.98
N ASN A 168 -4.29 -23.36 -14.29
CA ASN A 168 -4.38 -23.90 -15.64
C ASN A 168 -4.99 -22.81 -16.53
N ALA A 169 -4.25 -21.73 -16.75
CA ALA A 169 -4.67 -20.60 -17.58
C ALA A 169 -4.15 -20.82 -19.00
N GLU A 170 -5.02 -21.33 -19.87
CA GLU A 170 -4.89 -21.06 -21.31
C GLU A 170 -4.80 -19.54 -21.49
N ARG A 171 -3.60 -19.06 -21.87
CA ARG A 171 -3.42 -17.65 -22.23
C ARG A 171 -4.38 -17.32 -23.37
N PRO A 172 -5.19 -16.25 -23.28
CA PRO A 172 -5.92 -15.77 -24.44
C PRO A 172 -4.91 -15.39 -25.53
N ALA A 173 -5.17 -15.84 -26.77
CA ALA A 173 -4.31 -15.55 -27.90
C ALA A 173 -4.19 -14.04 -28.12
N SER A 174 -2.97 -13.56 -28.37
CA SER A 174 -2.69 -12.18 -28.70
C SER A 174 -3.50 -11.74 -29.92
N VAL A 175 -4.36 -10.73 -29.74
CA VAL A 175 -5.07 -10.08 -30.85
C VAL A 175 -4.23 -8.91 -31.33
N GLU A 176 -3.93 -8.89 -32.64
CA GLU A 176 -3.14 -7.84 -33.27
C GLU A 176 -3.96 -6.54 -33.35
N ILE A 177 -3.52 -5.52 -32.61
CA ILE A 177 -4.15 -4.20 -32.60
C ILE A 177 -3.70 -3.44 -33.86
N LYS A 178 -4.62 -3.16 -34.78
CA LYS A 178 -4.32 -2.31 -35.94
C LYS A 178 -3.97 -0.90 -35.49
N LYS A 179 -2.81 -0.39 -35.92
CA LYS A 179 -2.41 1.01 -35.74
C LYS A 179 -3.51 1.95 -36.25
N ALA A 180 -3.90 2.90 -35.41
CA ALA A 180 -4.78 3.99 -35.81
C ALA A 180 -4.12 4.81 -36.95
N PRO A 181 -4.86 5.19 -38.00
CA PRO A 181 -4.32 6.05 -39.04
C PRO A 181 -4.08 7.46 -38.47
N LEU A 182 -2.81 7.85 -38.39
CA LEU A 182 -2.42 9.21 -38.08
C LEU A 182 -2.64 10.06 -39.34
N GLY A 183 -3.75 10.79 -39.38
CA GLY A 183 -3.99 11.83 -40.38
C GLY A 183 -3.23 13.13 -40.03
N PRO A 184 -2.79 13.91 -41.03
CA PRO A 184 -2.10 15.17 -40.79
C PRO A 184 -2.99 16.19 -40.07
N LYS A 185 -2.38 16.94 -39.14
CA LYS A 185 -3.01 17.96 -38.30
C LYS A 185 -3.53 19.09 -39.18
N GLN A 186 -4.85 19.29 -39.25
CA GLN A 186 -5.43 20.43 -39.98
C GLN A 186 -5.07 21.74 -39.26
N PRO A 187 -4.68 22.79 -40.00
CA PRO A 187 -4.45 24.10 -39.40
C PRO A 187 -5.77 24.70 -38.89
N PRO A 188 -5.70 25.62 -37.90
CA PRO A 188 -6.90 26.23 -37.32
C PRO A 188 -7.68 26.97 -38.41
N ARG A 189 -9.00 26.83 -38.42
CA ARG A 189 -9.88 27.68 -39.24
C ARG A 189 -10.08 29.00 -38.49
N ASP A 190 -9.72 30.09 -39.13
CA ASP A 190 -10.05 31.44 -38.70
C ASP A 190 -11.58 31.61 -38.70
N PHE A 191 -12.11 32.05 -37.56
CA PHE A 191 -13.52 32.42 -37.42
C PHE A 191 -13.62 33.94 -37.62
N ASP A 192 -13.88 34.37 -38.85
CA ASP A 192 -14.39 35.71 -39.15
C ASP A 192 -15.79 35.59 -39.80
N GLN A 193 -16.77 35.73 -38.92
CA GLN A 193 -17.91 36.65 -38.93
C GLN A 193 -18.67 37.01 -40.24
N ASP A 194 -20.01 36.96 -40.07
CA ASP A 194 -21.11 37.71 -40.71
C ASP A 194 -21.99 37.07 -41.82
N ASP A 195 -23.22 36.81 -41.39
CA ASP A 195 -24.48 37.38 -41.87
C ASP A 195 -25.44 36.62 -42.80
N ALA A 196 -26.65 36.45 -42.23
CA ALA A 196 -27.94 36.90 -42.73
C ALA A 196 -28.99 35.87 -43.22
N ALA A 197 -30.20 36.13 -42.69
CA ALA A 197 -31.55 35.87 -43.18
C ALA A 197 -32.19 34.54 -42.76
N ALA A 198 -33.07 34.50 -41.74
CA ALA A 198 -34.43 35.08 -41.62
C ALA A 198 -35.51 34.28 -42.37
N ASN A 199 -36.49 33.79 -41.61
CA ASN A 199 -37.96 33.71 -41.84
C ASN A 199 -38.53 32.75 -40.78
N ASP A 200 -39.25 33.24 -39.75
CA ASP A 200 -40.73 33.43 -39.71
C ASP A 200 -41.47 32.10 -40.01
N ASP A 201 -42.36 31.50 -39.20
CA ASP A 201 -43.25 31.95 -38.11
C ASP A 201 -43.96 30.64 -37.53
N PRO A 202 -45.09 30.62 -36.78
CA PRO A 202 -45.18 30.59 -35.31
C PRO A 202 -45.92 29.36 -34.67
N LEU A 203 -45.83 29.30 -33.31
CA LEU A 203 -46.82 28.87 -32.29
C LEU A 203 -47.72 27.61 -32.52
N ASP A 204 -47.69 26.64 -31.59
CA ASP A 204 -48.73 26.51 -30.52
C ASP A 204 -48.35 25.46 -29.45
N SER A 205 -48.83 25.69 -28.22
CA SER A 205 -48.68 24.89 -26.97
C SER A 205 -49.73 23.75 -26.92
N PRO A 206 -49.85 22.88 -25.89
CA PRO A 206 -49.16 22.79 -24.58
C PRO A 206 -48.38 21.50 -24.28
#